data_AF-A0A554QSC1-F1
#
_entry.id   AF-A0A554QSC1-F1
#
_cell.length_a   1.000
_cell.length_b   1.000
_cell.length_c   1.000
_cell.angle_alpha   90.00
_cell.angle_beta   90.00
_cell.angle_gamma   90.00
#
_symmetry.space_group_name_H-M   'P 1'
#
loop_
_entity.id
_entity.type
_entity.pdbx_description
1 polymer ?
#
loop_
_entity_poly.entity_id
_entity_poly.type
_entity_poly.pdbx_seq_one_letter_code
_entity_poly.pdbx_strand_id
1 'polypeptide(L)'
;MDDGDPRWSIYMMVAIPEYATVRDEILRLCRSPRGNIDEDRLLQAIASAAWEMLRELTIGREDIAWTELRQLGSSPNFDHAKLAAYLSTAGAVGIAVNDKLRNYLTHTIPQELSASVDSGKFNRTWNSRA
;
A
#
# COMPACT_ATOMS: atom_id res chain seq x y z
N MET A 1 2.94 -34.03 -15.69
CA MET A 1 3.42 -33.04 -14.71
C MET A 1 3.94 -31.91 -15.56
N ASP A 2 3.15 -30.84 -15.65
CA ASP A 2 3.47 -29.67 -16.46
C ASP A 2 4.43 -28.83 -15.62
N ASP A 3 5.73 -28.93 -15.93
CA ASP A 3 6.77 -28.10 -15.35
C ASP A 3 6.50 -26.65 -15.80
N GLY A 4 5.90 -25.87 -14.90
CA GLY A 4 5.54 -24.48 -15.16
C GLY A 4 6.68 -23.70 -15.80
N ASP A 5 6.41 -23.09 -16.96
CA ASP A 5 7.40 -22.39 -17.78
C ASP A 5 8.22 -21.39 -16.92
N PRO A 6 9.56 -21.53 -16.86
CA PRO A 6 10.42 -20.66 -16.05
C PRO A 6 10.40 -19.18 -16.49
N ARG A 7 9.75 -18.83 -17.61
CA ARG A 7 9.53 -17.44 -18.03
C ARG A 7 8.54 -16.69 -17.14
N TRP A 8 7.66 -17.37 -16.41
CA TRP A 8 6.79 -16.72 -15.41
C TRP A 8 7.62 -16.07 -14.29
N SER A 9 8.80 -16.60 -13.99
CA SER A 9 9.73 -16.04 -12.98
C SER A 9 10.30 -14.68 -13.38
N ILE A 10 10.36 -14.35 -14.67
CA ILE A 10 10.87 -13.07 -15.18
C ILE A 10 9.81 -11.96 -14.97
N TYR A 11 8.53 -12.35 -14.90
CA TYR A 11 7.41 -11.51 -14.53
C TYR A 11 7.02 -11.63 -13.05
N MET A 12 7.87 -12.24 -12.20
CA MET A 12 7.68 -12.19 -10.75
C MET A 12 7.82 -10.74 -10.29
N MET A 13 6.70 -10.03 -10.35
CA MET A 13 6.60 -8.70 -9.79
C MET A 13 6.97 -8.76 -8.33
N VAL A 14 7.84 -7.84 -7.94
CA VAL A 14 8.16 -7.68 -6.54
C VAL A 14 6.86 -7.27 -5.85
N ALA A 15 6.44 -8.07 -4.88
CA ALA A 15 5.14 -7.93 -4.24
C ALA A 15 4.96 -6.53 -3.64
N ILE A 16 3.76 -5.96 -3.85
CA ILE A 16 3.33 -4.76 -3.12
C ILE A 16 3.26 -5.17 -1.64
N PRO A 17 3.98 -4.49 -0.73
CA PRO A 17 4.04 -4.88 0.67
C PRO A 17 2.67 -4.75 1.33
N GLU A 18 2.32 -5.69 2.19
CA GLU A 18 1.11 -5.61 3.01
C GLU A 18 1.12 -4.35 3.88
N TYR A 19 -0.04 -3.72 4.07
CA TYR A 19 -0.13 -2.49 4.87
C TYR A 19 0.31 -2.68 6.32
N ALA A 20 0.11 -3.88 6.87
CA ALA A 20 0.62 -4.24 8.20
C ALA A 20 2.15 -4.21 8.25
N THR A 21 2.83 -4.70 7.20
CA THR A 21 4.30 -4.64 7.10
C THR A 21 4.80 -3.20 7.03
N VAL A 22 4.12 -2.35 6.26
CA VAL A 22 4.44 -0.91 6.17
C VAL A 22 4.23 -0.22 7.53
N ARG A 23 3.14 -0.53 8.23
CA ARG A 23 2.87 -0.03 9.58
C ARG A 23 3.97 -0.45 10.55
N ASP A 24 4.37 -1.71 10.54
CA ASP A 24 5.40 -2.23 11.45
C ASP A 24 6.74 -1.53 11.22
N GLU A 25 7.08 -1.21 9.97
CA GLU A 25 8.26 -0.42 9.61
C GLU A 25 8.13 1.03 10.11
N ILE A 26 6.99 1.69 9.93
CA ILE A 26 6.73 3.02 10.51
C ILE A 26 6.97 2.99 12.03
N LEU A 27 6.35 2.03 12.73
CA LEU A 27 6.46 1.89 14.17
C LEU A 27 7.88 1.53 14.63
N ARG A 28 8.72 0.96 13.76
CA ARG A 28 10.15 0.71 14.03
C ARG A 28 10.98 2.00 13.91
N LEU A 29 10.58 2.92 13.04
CA LEU A 29 11.28 4.19 12.81
C LEU A 29 10.92 5.29 13.83
N CYS A 30 9.73 5.21 14.43
CA CYS A 30 9.24 6.20 15.38
C CYS A 30 9.94 6.12 16.75
N ARG A 31 9.97 7.25 17.46
CA ARG A 31 10.42 7.34 18.86
C ARG A 31 9.25 7.20 19.84
N SER A 32 8.04 7.52 19.40
CA SER A 32 6.83 7.41 20.21
C SER A 32 6.59 5.98 20.73
N PRO A 33 6.20 5.80 22.01
CA PRO A 33 5.84 4.48 22.54
C PRO A 33 4.63 3.89 21.82
N ARG A 34 4.74 2.64 21.36
CA ARG A 34 3.67 1.92 20.63
C ARG A 34 2.32 1.93 21.36
N GLY A 35 2.31 1.83 22.69
CA GLY A 35 1.09 1.82 23.49
C GLY A 35 0.22 3.08 23.38
N ASN A 36 0.78 4.20 22.90
CA ASN A 36 0.06 5.45 22.73
C ASN A 36 -0.47 5.65 21.30
N ILE A 37 -0.10 4.77 20.36
CA ILE A 37 -0.40 4.93 18.94
C ILE A 37 -1.68 4.17 18.57
N ASP A 38 -2.56 4.84 17.85
CA ASP A 38 -3.72 4.25 17.19
C ASP A 38 -3.26 3.56 15.89
N GLU A 39 -2.96 2.27 16.00
CA GLU A 39 -2.45 1.44 14.91
C GLU A 39 -3.48 1.22 13.79
N ASP A 40 -4.78 1.18 14.12
CA ASP A 40 -5.84 1.01 13.13
C ASP A 40 -5.99 2.28 12.29
N ARG A 41 -5.94 3.45 12.93
CA ARG A 41 -5.94 4.73 12.23
C ARG A 41 -4.68 4.91 11.38
N LEU A 42 -3.53 4.42 11.85
CA LEU A 42 -2.30 4.40 11.07
C LEU A 42 -2.42 3.49 9.85
N LEU A 43 -2.98 2.29 10.01
CA LEU A 43 -3.24 1.35 8.90
C LEU A 43 -4.18 1.97 7.85
N GLN A 44 -5.26 2.62 8.30
CA GLN A 44 -6.21 3.34 7.43
C GLN A 44 -5.51 4.46 6.65
N ALA A 45 -4.58 5.19 7.29
CA ALA A 45 -3.83 6.25 6.63
C ALA A 45 -2.87 5.70 5.56
N ILE A 46 -2.19 4.58 5.82
CA ILE A 46 -1.34 3.88 4.85
C ILE A 46 -2.18 3.46 3.65
N ALA A 47 -3.31 2.78 3.89
CA ALA A 47 -4.22 2.34 2.82
C ALA A 47 -4.72 3.51 1.99
N SER A 48 -5.16 4.59 2.64
CA SER A 48 -5.65 5.79 1.96
C SER A 48 -4.57 6.42 1.08
N ALA A 49 -3.34 6.52 1.57
CA ALA A 49 -2.24 7.08 0.80
C ALA A 49 -1.83 6.18 -0.37
N ALA A 50 -1.88 4.85 -0.21
CA ALA A 50 -1.65 3.90 -1.29
C ALA A 50 -2.65 4.08 -2.45
N TRP A 51 -3.93 4.22 -2.11
CA TRP A 51 -5.00 4.41 -3.10
C TRP A 51 -4.96 5.79 -3.75
N GLU A 52 -4.61 6.85 -3.02
CA GLU A 52 -4.42 8.17 -3.63
C GLU A 52 -3.23 8.16 -4.59
N MET A 53 -2.11 7.52 -4.23
CA MET A 53 -0.96 7.36 -5.12
C MET A 53 -1.35 6.56 -6.38
N LEU A 54 -2.09 5.46 -6.23
CA LEU A 54 -2.61 4.71 -7.39
C LEU A 54 -3.49 5.56 -8.29
N ARG A 55 -4.35 6.38 -7.70
CA ARG A 55 -5.19 7.32 -8.44
C ARG A 55 -4.32 8.27 -9.23
N GLU A 56 -3.37 8.94 -8.60
CA GLU A 56 -2.45 9.88 -9.26
C GLU A 56 -1.68 9.23 -10.42
N LEU A 57 -1.17 8.00 -10.22
CA LEU A 57 -0.45 7.25 -11.25
C LEU A 57 -1.31 6.85 -12.45
N THR A 58 -2.64 6.83 -12.28
CA THR A 58 -3.60 6.35 -13.28
C THR A 58 -4.52 7.44 -13.84
N ILE A 59 -4.40 8.70 -13.38
CA ILE A 59 -5.12 9.84 -13.96
C ILE A 59 -4.82 9.94 -15.47
N GLY A 60 -5.89 9.95 -16.27
CA GLY A 60 -5.82 10.13 -17.71
C GLY A 60 -5.25 8.95 -18.49
N ARG A 61 -5.04 7.78 -17.85
CA ARG A 61 -4.63 6.55 -18.51
C ARG A 61 -5.84 5.76 -19.00
N GLU A 62 -5.73 5.17 -20.19
CA GLU A 62 -6.74 4.28 -20.77
C GLU A 62 -6.38 2.81 -20.54
N ASP A 63 -5.08 2.54 -20.45
CA ASP A 63 -4.41 1.26 -20.22
C ASP A 63 -4.58 0.74 -18.78
N ILE A 64 -4.88 1.62 -17.82
CA ILE A 64 -5.22 1.26 -16.44
C ILE A 64 -6.35 2.15 -15.97
N ALA A 65 -7.58 1.64 -16.02
CA ALA A 65 -8.75 2.43 -15.67
C ALA A 65 -8.93 2.53 -14.14
N TRP A 66 -8.99 3.77 -13.62
CA TRP A 66 -9.22 4.02 -12.20
C TRP A 66 -10.52 3.37 -11.66
N THR A 67 -11.56 3.31 -12.49
CA THR A 67 -12.84 2.68 -12.12
C THR A 67 -12.69 1.19 -11.81
N GLU A 68 -11.85 0.48 -12.57
CA GLU A 68 -11.58 -0.94 -12.38
C GLU A 68 -10.73 -1.17 -11.13
N LEU A 69 -9.69 -0.34 -10.91
CA LEU A 69 -8.90 -0.36 -9.68
C LEU A 69 -9.77 -0.15 -8.44
N ARG A 70 -10.69 0.81 -8.50
CA ARG A 70 -11.60 1.09 -7.38
C ARG A 70 -12.55 -0.08 -7.12
N GLN A 71 -13.04 -0.74 -8.17
CA GLN A 71 -13.87 -1.94 -8.03
C GLN A 71 -13.08 -3.10 -7.41
N LEU A 72 -11.83 -3.30 -7.85
CA LEU A 72 -10.93 -4.29 -7.29
C LEU A 72 -10.70 -4.04 -5.79
N GLY A 73 -10.39 -2.79 -5.41
CA GLY A 73 -10.18 -2.39 -4.02
C GLY A 73 -11.40 -2.50 -3.11
N SER A 74 -12.60 -2.46 -3.69
CA SER A 74 -13.86 -2.60 -2.95
C SER A 74 -14.32 -4.06 -2.80
N SER A 75 -13.58 -5.00 -3.37
CA SER A 75 -13.93 -6.42 -3.32
C SER A 75 -13.71 -6.99 -1.91
N PRO A 76 -14.61 -7.82 -1.37
CA PRO A 76 -14.53 -8.33 0.01
C PRO A 76 -13.29 -9.19 0.27
N ASN A 77 -12.67 -9.73 -0.77
CA ASN A 77 -11.47 -10.55 -0.72
C ASN A 77 -10.28 -9.83 -1.37
N PHE A 78 -10.24 -8.51 -1.33
CA PHE A 78 -9.10 -7.75 -1.86
C PHE A 78 -7.80 -8.16 -1.16
N ASP A 79 -6.75 -8.34 -1.95
CA ASP A 79 -5.39 -8.54 -1.48
C ASP A 79 -4.40 -7.90 -2.47
N HIS A 80 -3.17 -7.67 -2.02
CA HIS A 80 -2.15 -7.01 -2.83
C HIS A 80 -1.65 -7.86 -4.00
N ALA A 81 -1.78 -9.20 -3.91
CA ALA A 81 -1.43 -10.09 -5.01
C ALA A 81 -2.40 -9.91 -6.20
N LYS A 82 -3.70 -9.71 -5.94
CA LYS A 82 -4.70 -9.39 -6.96
C LYS A 82 -4.46 -8.03 -7.59
N LEU A 83 -4.07 -7.03 -6.80
CA LEU A 83 -3.68 -5.73 -7.33
C LEU A 83 -2.49 -5.84 -8.27
N ALA A 84 -1.43 -6.53 -7.84
CA ALA A 84 -0.26 -6.79 -8.68
C ALA A 84 -0.67 -7.56 -9.95
N ALA A 85 -1.48 -8.61 -9.82
CA ALA A 85 -1.96 -9.39 -10.96
C ALA A 85 -2.77 -8.54 -11.96
N TYR A 86 -3.67 -7.67 -11.48
CA TYR A 86 -4.41 -6.74 -12.34
C TYR A 86 -3.46 -5.79 -13.08
N LEU A 87 -2.52 -5.17 -12.38
CA LEU A 87 -1.54 -4.27 -13.01
C LEU A 87 -0.70 -5.02 -14.06
N SER A 88 -0.37 -6.29 -13.85
CA SER A 88 0.39 -7.09 -14.84
C SER A 88 -0.29 -7.15 -16.22
N THR A 89 -1.62 -7.07 -16.26
CA THR A 89 -2.38 -7.18 -17.51
C THR A 89 -2.21 -5.97 -18.42
N ALA A 90 -1.78 -4.83 -17.86
CA ALA A 90 -1.47 -3.60 -18.61
C ALA A 90 -0.01 -3.56 -19.13
N GLY A 91 0.70 -4.69 -19.12
CA GLY A 91 2.05 -4.81 -19.64
C GLY A 91 3.07 -3.92 -18.92
N ALA A 92 4.00 -3.33 -19.69
CA ALA A 92 5.11 -2.54 -19.13
C ALA A 92 4.65 -1.35 -18.27
N VAL A 93 3.50 -0.76 -18.59
CA VAL A 93 2.95 0.35 -17.82
C VAL A 93 2.51 -0.13 -16.44
N GLY A 94 1.77 -1.21 -16.36
CA GLY A 94 1.29 -1.73 -15.09
C GLY A 94 2.42 -2.21 -14.19
N ILE A 95 3.48 -2.78 -14.77
CA ILE A 95 4.72 -3.08 -14.04
C ILE A 95 5.33 -1.80 -13.45
N ALA A 96 5.42 -0.72 -14.25
CA ALA A 96 5.95 0.56 -13.76
C ALA A 96 5.08 1.19 -12.66
N VAL A 97 3.74 1.05 -12.73
CA VAL A 97 2.82 1.51 -11.68
C VAL A 97 3.01 0.68 -10.40
N ASN A 98 3.12 -0.65 -10.52
CA ASN A 98 3.39 -1.55 -9.41
C ASN A 98 4.69 -1.18 -8.69
N ASP A 99 5.77 -0.98 -9.45
CA ASP A 99 7.08 -0.62 -8.89
C ASP A 99 7.07 0.74 -8.19
N LYS A 100 6.38 1.73 -8.78
CA LYS A 100 6.22 3.04 -8.16
C LYS A 100 5.43 2.96 -6.85
N LEU A 101 4.30 2.24 -6.83
CA LEU A 101 3.52 2.06 -5.62
C LEU A 101 4.32 1.33 -4.54
N ARG A 102 5.03 0.26 -4.92
CA ARG A 102 5.89 -0.47 -4.00
C ARG A 102 6.96 0.43 -3.39
N ASN A 103 7.67 1.20 -4.22
CA ASN A 103 8.72 2.10 -3.74
C ASN A 103 8.15 3.18 -2.81
N TYR A 104 6.98 3.72 -3.14
CA TYR A 104 6.27 4.66 -2.29
C TYR A 104 5.93 4.07 -0.91
N LEU A 105 5.38 2.86 -0.88
CA LEU A 105 5.04 2.16 0.37
C LEU A 105 6.25 1.70 1.17
N THR A 106 7.37 1.41 0.52
CA THR A 106 8.58 0.89 1.18
C THR A 106 9.48 2.01 1.73
N HIS A 107 9.49 3.17 1.07
CA HIS A 107 10.46 4.23 1.37
C HIS A 107 9.82 5.55 1.75
N THR A 108 8.85 6.05 0.98
CA THR A 108 8.26 7.37 1.19
C THR A 108 7.30 7.38 2.38
N ILE A 109 6.31 6.49 2.36
CA ILE A 109 5.28 6.41 3.41
C ILE A 109 5.88 6.20 4.80
N PRO A 110 6.85 5.28 4.99
CA PRO A 110 7.47 5.10 6.30
C PRO A 110 8.13 6.37 6.86
N GLN A 111 8.77 7.15 6.01
CA GLN A 111 9.42 8.40 6.41
C GLN A 111 8.39 9.49 6.76
N GLU A 112 7.36 9.67 5.93
CA GLU A 112 6.34 10.70 6.15
C GLU A 112 5.45 10.41 7.36
N LEU A 113 5.00 9.16 7.49
CA LEU A 113 4.10 8.79 8.57
C LEU A 113 4.83 8.61 9.89
N SER A 114 6.12 8.24 9.92
CA SER A 114 6.87 8.21 11.18
C SER A 114 7.01 9.60 11.81
N ALA A 115 7.31 10.63 11.02
CA ALA A 115 7.30 12.02 11.49
C ALA A 115 5.91 12.46 11.99
N SER A 116 4.84 12.01 11.33
CA SER A 116 3.47 12.27 11.76
C SER A 116 3.10 11.55 13.07
N VAL A 117 3.60 10.33 13.28
CA VAL A 117 3.44 9.59 14.53
C VAL A 117 4.21 10.26 15.67
N ASP A 118 5.44 10.69 15.43
CA ASP A 118 6.26 11.39 16.42
C ASP A 118 5.67 12.76 16.82
N SER A 119 4.93 13.42 15.92
CA SER A 119 4.19 14.65 16.25
C SER A 119 2.86 14.40 16.99
N GLY A 120 2.49 13.13 17.23
CA GLY A 120 1.29 12.75 17.97
C GLY A 120 -0.01 12.75 17.15
N LYS A 121 0.06 12.91 15.83
CA LYS A 121 -1.13 12.89 14.93
C LYS A 121 -1.94 11.60 15.06
N PHE A 122 -1.26 10.50 15.37
CA PHE A 122 -1.82 9.16 15.53
C PHE A 122 -1.95 8.73 16.99
N ASN A 123 -1.86 9.65 17.96
CA ASN A 123 -2.08 9.29 19.35
C ASN A 123 -3.53 8.83 19.56
N ARG A 124 -3.71 7.79 20.37
CA ARG A 124 -5.03 7.37 20.84
C ARG A 124 -5.67 8.53 21.58
N THR A 125 -6.83 8.97 21.11
CA THR A 125 -7.64 9.91 21.87
C THR A 125 -8.21 9.17 23.07
N TRP A 126 -7.67 9.43 24.25
CA TRP A 126 -8.32 9.02 25.50
C TRP A 126 -9.66 9.74 25.58
N ASN A 127 -10.74 9.00 25.32
CA ASN A 127 -12.07 9.47 25.59
C ASN A 127 -12.28 9.33 27.10
N SER A 128 -11.82 10.30 27.88
CA SER A 128 -12.19 10.44 29.29
C SER A 128 -13.65 10.87 29.34
N ARG A 129 -14.56 9.90 29.17
CA ARG A 129 -15.98 10.12 29.49
C ARG A 129 -16.17 9.83 30.97
N ALA A 130 -16.54 10.91 31.66
CA ALA A 130 -17.02 11.00 33.04
C ALA A 130 -18.18 10.05 33.33
#